data_AF-A0A917CAW1-F1
#
_entry.id   AF-A0A917CAW1-F1
#
_cell.length_a   1.000
_cell.length_b   1.000
_cell.length_c   1.000
_cell.angle_alpha   90.00
_cell.angle_beta   90.00
_cell.angle_gamma   90.00
#
_symmetry.space_group_name_H-M   'P 1'
#
loop_
_entity.id
_entity.type
_entity.pdbx_description
1 polymer ?
#
loop_
_entity_poly.entity_id
_entity_poly.type
_entity_poly.pdbx_seq_one_letter_code
_entity_poly.pdbx_strand_id
1 'polypeptide(L)' 'MTDGPDTDDLDDRIAIARDNLRQLTEQAAAYSGAADEERAADRIAEQQALLDALLKEREQRG' A
#
# COMPACT_ATOMS: atom_id res chain seq x y z
N MET A 1 -24.77 9.17 12.85
CA MET A 1 -24.08 7.89 13.10
C MET A 1 -24.21 7.07 11.84
N THR A 2 -23.39 7.38 10.84
CA THR A 2 -23.31 6.62 9.58
C THR A 2 -21.84 6.43 9.24
N ASP A 3 -21.04 6.02 10.23
CA ASP A 3 -19.84 5.24 9.95
C ASP A 3 -20.33 3.80 9.80
N GLY A 4 -20.87 3.52 8.62
CA GLY A 4 -21.26 2.18 8.21
C GLY A 4 -20.03 1.32 7.89
N PRO A 5 -20.23 0.02 7.60
CA PRO A 5 -19.17 -0.98 7.35
C PRO A 5 -18.13 -0.64 6.25
N ASP A 6 -18.28 0.49 5.58
CA ASP A 6 -17.42 0.99 4.52
C ASP A 6 -16.14 1.70 5.00
N THR A 7 -16.13 2.33 6.18
CA THR A 7 -14.93 2.99 6.72
C THR A 7 -13.97 1.96 7.33
N ASP A 8 -14.51 0.95 8.01
CA ASP A 8 -13.73 -0.16 8.59
C ASP A 8 -13.05 -0.99 7.48
N ASP A 9 -13.76 -1.31 6.38
CA ASP A 9 -13.18 -1.98 5.22
C ASP A 9 -12.06 -1.16 4.55
N LEU A 10 -12.21 0.17 4.52
CA LEU A 10 -11.20 1.05 3.96
C LEU A 10 -9.92 1.10 4.83
N ASP A 11 -10.07 1.16 6.16
CA ASP A 11 -8.96 1.12 7.10
C ASP A 11 -8.22 -0.23 7.05
N ASP A 12 -8.94 -1.34 6.91
CA ASP A 12 -8.35 -2.67 6.70
C ASP A 12 -7.56 -2.74 5.39
N ARG A 13 -8.10 -2.23 4.29
CA ARG A 13 -7.39 -2.17 2.99
C ARG A 13 -6.13 -1.30 3.07
N ILE A 14 -6.17 -0.18 3.81
CA ILE A 14 -5.00 0.67 4.07
C ILE A 14 -3.94 -0.09 4.86
N ALA A 15 -4.34 -0.84 5.89
CA ALA A 15 -3.42 -1.65 6.69
C ALA A 15 -2.74 -2.74 5.83
N ILE A 16 -3.49 -3.42 4.98
CA ILE A 16 -2.94 -4.41 4.03
C ILE A 16 -1.95 -3.76 3.07
N ALA A 17 -2.29 -2.61 2.46
CA ALA A 17 -1.41 -1.93 1.52
C ALA A 17 -0.09 -1.48 2.17
N ARG A 18 -0.14 -1.01 3.42
CA ARG A 18 1.06 -0.66 4.21
C ARG A 18 1.93 -1.87 4.53
N ASP A 19 1.32 -2.99 4.90
CA ASP A 19 2.07 -4.21 5.19
C ASP A 19 2.75 -4.76 3.93
N ASN A 20 2.06 -4.74 2.79
CA ASN A 20 2.65 -5.10 1.50
C ASN A 20 3.85 -4.22 1.14
N LEU A 21 3.76 -2.89 1.31
CA LEU A 21 4.89 -1.98 1.08
C LEU A 21 6.10 -2.31 1.95
N ARG A 22 5.86 -2.60 3.23
CA ARG A 22 6.92 -2.99 4.16
C ARG A 22 7.60 -4.28 3.70
N GLN A 23 6.83 -5.32 3.40
CA GLN A 23 7.37 -6.60 2.92
C GLN A 23 8.13 -6.45 1.60
N LEU A 24 7.61 -5.66 0.64
CA LEU A 24 8.28 -5.42 -0.64
C LEU A 24 9.60 -4.67 -0.45
N THR A 25 9.64 -3.69 0.46
CA THR A 25 10.87 -2.95 0.79
C THR A 25 11.91 -3.86 1.44
N GLU A 26 11.49 -4.73 2.38
CA GLU A 26 12.35 -5.74 3.02
C GLU A 26 12.91 -6.73 1.98
N GLN A 27 12.07 -7.20 1.05
CA GLN A 27 12.49 -8.09 -0.04
C GLN A 27 13.46 -7.40 -1.00
N ALA A 28 13.19 -6.16 -1.39
CA ALA A 28 14.06 -5.37 -2.27
C ALA A 28 15.45 -5.17 -1.64
N ALA A 29 15.50 -4.94 -0.32
CA ALA A 29 16.76 -4.83 0.41
C ALA A 29 17.51 -6.17 0.52
N ALA A 30 16.80 -7.30 0.51
CA ALA A 30 17.38 -8.64 0.60
C ALA A 30 17.91 -9.18 -0.74
N TYR A 31 17.25 -8.86 -1.86
CA TYR A 31 17.65 -9.27 -3.20
C TYR A 31 18.41 -8.14 -3.91
N SER A 32 19.71 -8.02 -3.64
CA SER A 32 20.59 -7.05 -4.34
C SER A 32 21.05 -7.60 -5.69
N GLY A 33 20.37 -7.18 -6.75
CA GLY A 33 20.71 -7.46 -8.14
C GLY A 33 19.93 -6.54 -9.08
N ALA A 34 20.59 -5.89 -10.03
CA ALA A 34 20.01 -4.78 -10.81
C ALA A 34 18.64 -5.07 -11.46
N ALA A 35 18.44 -6.29 -11.99
CA ALA A 35 17.16 -6.68 -12.61
C ALA A 35 16.05 -7.03 -11.59
N ASP A 36 16.42 -7.36 -10.35
CA ASP A 36 15.47 -7.57 -9.25
C ASP A 36 15.11 -6.23 -8.59
N GLU A 37 16.04 -5.27 -8.57
CA GLU A 37 15.85 -3.92 -8.04
C GLU A 37 14.82 -3.11 -8.84
N GLU A 38 14.88 -3.12 -10.18
CA GLU A 38 13.91 -2.40 -11.03
C GLU A 38 12.48 -2.98 -10.87
N ARG A 39 12.35 -4.31 -10.93
CA ARG A 39 11.05 -4.98 -10.70
C ARG A 39 10.50 -4.76 -9.30
N ALA A 40 11.37 -4.67 -8.29
CA ALA A 40 10.96 -4.37 -6.93
C ALA A 40 10.51 -2.91 -6.80
N ALA A 41 11.23 -1.98 -7.43
CA ALA A 41 10.89 -0.56 -7.45
C ALA A 41 9.52 -0.31 -8.10
N ASP A 42 9.25 -0.95 -9.24
CA ASP A 42 7.95 -0.83 -9.93
C ASP A 42 6.79 -1.30 -9.03
N ARG A 43 6.93 -2.47 -8.39
CA ARG A 43 5.90 -2.99 -7.47
C ARG A 43 5.69 -2.12 -6.24
N ILE A 44 6.77 -1.56 -5.70
CA ILE A 44 6.68 -0.60 -4.58
C ILE A 44 5.93 0.66 -5.02
N ALA A 45 6.22 1.18 -6.22
CA ALA A 45 5.55 2.36 -6.76
C ALA A 45 4.05 2.11 -6.99
N GLU A 46 3.68 0.95 -7.54
CA GLU A 46 2.28 0.53 -7.69
C GLU A 46 1.56 0.45 -6.35
N GLN A 47 2.19 -0.17 -5.35
CA GLN A 47 1.58 -0.35 -4.04
C GLN A 47 1.45 0.98 -3.28
N GLN A 48 2.40 1.91 -3.47
CA GLN A 48 2.32 3.26 -2.94
C GLN A 48 1.18 4.06 -3.58
N ALA A 49 1.02 3.98 -4.91
CA ALA A 49 -0.08 4.64 -5.60
C ALA A 49 -1.46 4.13 -5.13
N LEU A 50 -1.58 2.83 -4.85
CA LEU A 50 -2.79 2.27 -4.25
C LEU A 50 -3.03 2.84 -2.84
N LEU A 51 -2.00 2.87 -1.99
CA LEU A 51 -2.11 3.42 -0.64
C LEU A 51 -2.54 4.88 -0.66
N ASP A 52 -1.97 5.69 -1.54
CA ASP A 52 -2.32 7.11 -1.69
C ASP A 52 -3.78 7.28 -2.13
N ALA A 53 -4.27 6.44 -3.04
CA ALA A 53 -5.67 6.44 -3.46
C ALA A 53 -6.62 6.09 -2.31
N LEU A 54 -6.29 5.07 -1.50
CA LEU A 54 -7.09 4.66 -0.35
C LEU A 54 -7.11 5.75 0.74
N LEU A 55 -5.98 6.39 1.02
CA LEU A 55 -5.89 7.49 1.98
C LEU A 55 -6.74 8.68 1.52
N LYS A 56 -6.67 9.04 0.24
CA LYS A 56 -7.48 10.11 -0.33
C LYS A 56 -8.98 9.78 -0.28
N GLU A 57 -9.36 8.53 -0.48
CA GLU A 57 -10.74 8.07 -0.34
C GLU A 57 -11.23 8.18 1.11
N ARG A 58 -10.36 7.84 2.09
CA ARG A 58 -10.68 7.96 3.51
C ARG A 58 -10.90 9.40 3.93
N GLU A 59 -10.03 10.30 3.48
CA GLU A 59 -10.16 11.74 3.71
C GLU A 59 -11.44 12.33 3.12
N GLN A 60 -11.96 11.77 2.02
CA GLN A 60 -13.22 12.23 1.41
C GLN A 60 -14.46 11.71 2.16
N ARG A 61 -14.33 10.63 2.92
CA ARG A 61 -15.43 9.96 3.63
C ARG A 61 -15.55 10.39 5.09
N GLY A 62 -14.44 10.79 5.73
CA GLY A 62 -14.41 11.35 7.09
C GLY A 62 -14.79 12.82 7.15
#